data_AF-A0A2V8HWJ1-F1
#
_entry.id   AF-A0A2V8HWJ1-F1
#
_cell.length_a   1.000
_cell.length_b   1.000
_cell.length_c   1.000
_cell.angle_alpha   90.00
_cell.angle_beta   90.00
_cell.angle_gamma   90.00
#
_symmetry.space_group_name_H-M   'P 1'
#
loop_
_entity.id
_entity.type
_entity.pdbx_description
1 polymer ?
#
loop_
_entity_poly.entity_id
_entity_poly.type
_entity_poly.pdbx_seq_one_letter_code
_entity_poly.pdbx_strand_id
1 'polypeptide(L)'
;MYIIVILVATPQAQQSASFSGSAGSISPGPAASSPDATTIDLLVGRSTILNVGSTISRVSLTVPDIADAMVTTPQQLLIHGKQPGTISLFVWDRAGGIKTYEVTVRRDLKELAEHMRQLFPGEPITVAGSGKDVVISGTVSSKYVIDKAADLASGYVEKKENVVSLMKQQEGVASNQVMLKVRFAEVSRSALQELGASFIANAYKSDWFARSTTEQFAAPVFDSNKPGGLVFSDFLNLFLFNTKHGLGTVVRALQNKGLFQSLAEPNLIALNGKEASFLAGGEYPYPIVQPSSGGNSVTIMFKEFGIRLNFTPTVLGGDLIDLKVRPEVSTLDFTNAITLNGFRLPALSTRRTETEVELQDGQTFAIAGLMNNLVNSTMQKIPGIGDIPILGYLFKSRAYQKNQTELVVMITPHIIRRGSTGVSEGLPSLVEPYMGKPDRSMPSPAPYTGSPRYPVNSSKNPGGGTSPTPSPEASAPSAPTTTPAGTQPSAPPPATAGVTYVPAPA
;
A
#
# COMPACT_ATOMS: atom_id res chain seq x y z
N MET A 1 57.50 8.58 -14.67
CA MET A 1 56.32 7.73 -14.81
C MET A 1 55.57 8.21 -16.04
N TYR A 2 55.78 7.55 -17.17
CA TYR A 2 55.19 7.93 -18.47
C TYR A 2 53.73 7.48 -18.51
N ILE A 3 52.80 8.41 -18.76
CA ILE A 3 51.38 8.13 -18.94
C ILE A 3 51.07 8.26 -20.44
N ILE A 4 50.66 7.15 -21.03
CA ILE A 4 50.19 7.02 -22.41
C ILE A 4 48.70 7.37 -22.42
N VAL A 5 48.32 8.31 -23.29
CA VAL A 5 46.92 8.70 -23.56
C VAL A 5 46.49 8.02 -24.87
N ILE A 6 45.46 7.18 -24.83
CA ILE A 6 44.83 6.59 -26.01
C ILE A 6 43.46 7.25 -26.19
N LEU A 7 43.28 7.89 -27.35
CA LEU A 7 42.03 8.48 -27.81
C LEU A 7 41.30 7.45 -28.69
N VAL A 8 40.06 7.09 -28.36
CA VAL A 8 39.21 6.20 -29.16
C VAL A 8 38.11 7.04 -29.82
N ALA A 9 38.05 6.98 -31.15
CA ALA A 9 37.10 7.71 -31.99
C ALA A 9 35.81 6.91 -32.23
N THR A 10 34.69 7.65 -32.27
CA THR A 10 33.32 7.22 -32.58
C THR A 10 33.12 6.84 -34.06
N PRO A 11 32.31 5.80 -34.38
CA PRO A 11 31.95 5.49 -35.77
C PRO A 11 30.70 6.29 -36.23
N GLN A 12 30.79 6.86 -37.44
CA GLN A 12 29.65 7.40 -38.19
C GLN A 12 29.05 6.36 -39.14
N ALA A 13 27.74 6.51 -39.36
CA ALA A 13 26.90 5.70 -40.23
C ALA A 13 27.26 5.86 -41.72
N GLN A 14 27.31 4.75 -42.45
CA GLN A 14 27.38 4.73 -43.92
C GLN A 14 26.19 4.02 -44.54
N GLN A 15 25.64 4.70 -45.55
CA GLN A 15 24.51 4.34 -46.39
C GLN A 15 24.72 3.04 -47.16
N SER A 16 23.67 2.23 -47.24
CA SER A 16 23.59 1.05 -48.10
C SER A 16 23.34 1.45 -49.55
N ALA A 17 24.34 1.25 -50.42
CA ALA A 17 24.17 1.28 -51.86
C ALA A 17 23.60 -0.06 -52.36
N SER A 18 22.52 0.01 -53.11
CA SER A 18 21.90 -1.11 -53.82
C SER A 18 22.76 -1.54 -55.01
N PHE A 19 23.33 -2.74 -54.96
CA PHE A 19 23.90 -3.42 -56.13
C PHE A 19 22.83 -4.30 -56.79
N SER A 20 22.46 -3.94 -58.01
CA SER A 20 21.71 -4.80 -58.92
C SER A 20 22.72 -5.69 -59.65
N GLY A 21 22.79 -6.96 -59.26
CA GLY A 21 23.60 -7.99 -59.92
C GLY A 21 22.76 -9.23 -60.11
N SER A 22 22.52 -9.62 -61.37
CA SER A 22 21.78 -10.83 -61.72
C SER A 22 22.57 -12.06 -61.28
N ALA A 23 22.18 -12.64 -60.14
CA ALA A 23 22.66 -13.96 -59.74
C ALA A 23 21.85 -15.01 -60.52
N GLY A 24 22.56 -15.75 -61.39
CA GLY A 24 22.03 -16.93 -62.05
C GLY A 24 21.55 -17.95 -61.01
N SER A 25 20.38 -18.53 -61.28
CA SER A 25 19.80 -19.64 -60.54
C SER A 25 20.75 -20.84 -60.57
N ILE A 26 21.44 -21.10 -59.47
CA ILE A 26 22.07 -22.41 -59.24
C ILE A 26 20.98 -23.28 -58.63
N SER A 27 20.34 -24.10 -59.47
CA SER A 27 19.50 -25.20 -58.99
C SER A 27 20.33 -26.12 -58.09
N PRO A 28 19.86 -26.53 -56.91
CA PRO A 28 20.50 -27.62 -56.19
C PRO A 28 20.35 -28.90 -57.03
N GLY A 29 21.49 -29.47 -57.44
CA GLY A 29 21.53 -30.79 -58.06
C GLY A 29 20.96 -31.85 -57.11
N PRO A 30 20.30 -32.90 -57.63
CA PRO A 30 19.71 -33.93 -56.79
C PRO A 30 20.81 -34.60 -55.98
N ALA A 31 20.61 -34.66 -54.66
CA ALA A 31 21.39 -35.51 -53.78
C ALA A 31 21.33 -36.93 -54.33
N ALA A 32 22.51 -37.54 -54.51
CA ALA A 32 22.60 -38.95 -54.88
C ALA A 32 21.89 -39.79 -53.82
N SER A 33 20.74 -40.36 -54.20
CA SER A 33 20.00 -41.33 -53.41
C SER A 33 20.82 -42.61 -53.30
N SER A 34 21.22 -42.96 -52.07
CA SER A 34 21.60 -44.31 -51.69
C SER A 34 20.51 -45.31 -52.13
N PRO A 35 20.88 -46.55 -52.49
CA PRO A 35 19.94 -47.54 -53.02
C PRO A 35 18.86 -47.89 -51.98
N ASP A 36 17.60 -47.95 -52.42
CA ASP A 36 16.38 -48.42 -51.73
C ASP A 36 16.58 -48.97 -50.30
N ALA A 37 16.83 -48.10 -49.33
CA ALA A 37 16.83 -48.48 -47.92
C ALA A 37 15.37 -48.55 -47.47
N THR A 38 14.87 -49.76 -47.25
CA THR A 38 13.50 -49.93 -46.74
C THR A 38 13.47 -49.50 -45.28
N THR A 39 12.73 -48.43 -44.98
CA THR A 39 12.57 -47.91 -43.62
C THR A 39 11.55 -48.73 -42.82
N ILE A 40 11.89 -49.08 -41.59
CA ILE A 40 11.06 -49.84 -40.65
C ILE A 40 10.84 -48.96 -39.42
N ASP A 41 9.61 -48.47 -39.26
CA ASP A 41 9.20 -47.70 -38.08
C ASP A 41 8.73 -48.65 -36.97
N LEU A 42 9.36 -48.54 -35.80
CA LEU A 42 9.03 -49.34 -34.62
C LEU A 42 8.81 -48.44 -33.39
N LEU A 43 8.01 -48.89 -32.44
CA LEU A 43 7.84 -48.23 -31.15
C LEU A 43 8.70 -48.92 -30.09
N VAL A 44 9.22 -48.14 -29.14
CA VAL A 44 9.92 -48.70 -27.97
C VAL A 44 9.05 -49.75 -27.27
N GLY A 45 9.62 -50.91 -26.98
CA GLY A 45 8.93 -52.04 -26.34
C GLY A 45 8.09 -52.90 -27.29
N ARG A 46 7.98 -52.56 -28.58
CA ARG A 46 7.27 -53.37 -29.59
C ARG A 46 8.24 -54.12 -30.49
N SER A 47 7.74 -55.20 -31.08
CA SER A 47 8.48 -56.01 -32.05
C SER A 47 7.71 -56.13 -33.36
N THR A 48 8.42 -56.25 -34.48
CA THR A 48 7.85 -56.49 -35.80
C THR A 48 8.59 -57.62 -36.52
N ILE A 49 7.90 -58.34 -37.39
CA ILE A 49 8.48 -59.41 -38.20
C ILE A 49 8.75 -58.86 -39.60
N LEU A 50 10.01 -58.88 -40.01
CA LEU A 50 10.46 -58.51 -41.35
C LEU A 50 10.66 -59.77 -42.19
N ASN A 51 9.95 -59.86 -43.32
CA ASN A 51 10.18 -60.88 -44.34
C ASN A 51 11.28 -60.40 -45.29
N VAL A 52 12.42 -61.08 -45.28
CA VAL A 52 13.58 -60.72 -46.11
C VAL A 52 13.47 -61.29 -47.53
N GLY A 53 12.68 -62.35 -47.72
CA GLY A 53 12.40 -62.99 -49.01
C GLY A 53 13.55 -63.83 -49.58
N SER A 54 14.71 -63.87 -48.90
CA SER A 54 15.85 -64.73 -49.20
C SER A 54 16.33 -65.42 -47.93
N THR A 55 17.04 -66.54 -48.08
CA THR A 55 17.56 -67.29 -46.93
C THR A 55 18.68 -66.52 -46.23
N ILE A 56 18.42 -66.11 -44.99
CA ILE A 56 19.31 -65.30 -44.15
C ILE A 56 20.52 -66.13 -43.73
N SER A 57 21.72 -65.58 -43.90
CA SER A 57 22.98 -66.17 -43.43
C SER A 57 23.50 -65.46 -42.17
N ARG A 58 23.44 -64.12 -42.16
CA ARG A 58 23.91 -63.28 -41.06
C ARG A 58 23.09 -62.01 -40.95
N VAL A 59 22.97 -61.48 -39.75
CA VAL A 59 22.34 -60.20 -39.43
C VAL A 59 23.31 -59.37 -38.60
N SER A 60 23.33 -58.06 -38.83
CA SER A 60 24.10 -57.12 -38.00
C SER A 60 23.34 -55.80 -37.85
N LEU A 61 23.38 -55.25 -36.64
CA LEU A 61 22.84 -53.93 -36.31
C LEU A 61 23.99 -52.98 -36.04
N THR A 62 23.83 -51.69 -36.36
CA THR A 62 24.83 -50.67 -36.02
C THR A 62 24.95 -50.47 -34.51
N VAL A 63 23.81 -50.41 -33.79
CA VAL A 63 23.76 -50.15 -32.35
C VAL A 63 22.74 -51.10 -31.67
N PRO A 64 23.17 -52.13 -30.94
CA PRO A 64 22.28 -53.12 -30.31
C PRO A 64 21.54 -52.59 -29.06
N ASP A 65 21.89 -51.40 -28.57
CA ASP A 65 21.17 -50.75 -27.47
C ASP A 65 19.82 -50.15 -27.92
N ILE A 66 19.71 -49.78 -29.21
CA ILE A 66 18.51 -49.14 -29.79
C ILE A 66 17.49 -50.18 -30.21
N ALA A 67 17.92 -51.25 -30.88
CA ALA A 67 17.04 -52.36 -31.25
C ALA A 67 17.82 -53.68 -31.31
N ASP A 68 17.09 -54.78 -31.15
CA ASP A 68 17.60 -56.13 -31.29
C ASP A 68 16.94 -56.83 -32.49
N ALA A 69 17.63 -57.79 -33.09
CA ALA A 69 17.16 -58.50 -34.27
C ALA A 69 17.50 -59.99 -34.20
N MET A 70 16.47 -60.84 -34.19
CA MET A 70 16.61 -62.28 -34.07
C MET A 70 15.99 -63.00 -35.26
N VAL A 71 16.75 -63.92 -35.87
CA VAL A 71 16.26 -64.75 -36.97
C VAL A 71 15.24 -65.74 -36.41
N THR A 72 14.00 -65.68 -36.90
CA THR A 72 12.91 -66.55 -36.42
C THR A 72 12.72 -67.75 -37.36
N THR A 73 12.81 -67.53 -38.67
CA THR A 73 12.79 -68.58 -39.70
C THR A 73 13.88 -68.28 -40.73
N PRO A 74 14.20 -69.20 -41.67
CA PRO A 74 15.25 -68.95 -42.66
C PRO A 74 15.05 -67.68 -43.50
N GLN A 75 13.85 -67.10 -43.56
CA GLN A 75 13.54 -65.89 -44.32
C GLN A 75 12.93 -64.75 -43.49
N GLN A 76 12.79 -64.93 -42.17
CA GLN A 76 12.13 -63.96 -41.28
C GLN A 76 13.01 -63.50 -40.13
N LEU A 77 12.91 -62.21 -39.83
CA LEU A 77 13.61 -61.56 -38.74
C LEU A 77 12.62 -60.89 -37.80
N LEU A 78 12.71 -61.17 -36.51
CA LEU A 78 12.01 -60.42 -35.48
C LEU A 78 12.90 -59.26 -35.05
N ILE A 79 12.41 -58.04 -35.20
CA ILE A 79 13.10 -56.81 -34.77
C ILE A 79 12.37 -56.28 -33.54
N HIS A 80 13.09 -56.04 -32.45
CA HIS A 80 12.56 -55.54 -31.18
C HIS A 80 13.16 -54.17 -30.84
N GLY A 81 12.33 -53.15 -30.63
CA GLY A 81 12.78 -51.79 -30.33
C GLY A 81 13.02 -51.61 -28.83
N LYS A 82 14.24 -51.27 -28.43
CA LYS A 82 14.64 -51.10 -27.02
C LYS A 82 14.69 -49.63 -26.60
N GLN A 83 15.29 -48.78 -27.41
CA GLN A 83 15.46 -47.35 -27.14
C GLN A 83 15.19 -46.49 -28.38
N PRO A 84 14.88 -45.20 -28.24
CA PRO A 84 14.62 -44.33 -29.38
C PRO A 84 15.90 -44.04 -30.17
N GLY A 85 15.81 -44.10 -31.50
CA GLY A 85 16.92 -43.79 -32.37
C GLY A 85 16.78 -44.43 -33.75
N THR A 86 17.69 -44.07 -34.64
CA THR A 86 17.76 -44.62 -36.00
C THR A 86 19.02 -45.45 -36.15
N ILE A 87 18.89 -46.67 -36.65
CA ILE A 87 20.00 -47.58 -36.88
C ILE A 87 19.89 -48.23 -38.26
N SER A 88 21.03 -48.70 -38.77
CA SER A 88 21.06 -49.52 -39.97
C SER A 88 21.10 -51.00 -39.59
N LEU A 89 20.29 -51.79 -40.27
CA LEU A 89 20.20 -53.23 -40.16
C LEU A 89 20.68 -53.85 -41.48
N PHE A 90 21.75 -54.62 -41.41
CA PHE A 90 22.34 -55.31 -42.54
C PHE A 90 21.99 -56.80 -42.48
N VAL A 91 21.43 -57.31 -43.57
CA VAL A 91 21.05 -58.72 -43.70
C VAL A 91 21.78 -59.32 -44.90
N TRP A 92 22.60 -60.33 -44.64
CA TRP A 92 23.29 -61.09 -45.66
C TRP A 92 22.46 -62.31 -46.03
N ASP A 93 22.34 -62.60 -47.33
CA ASP A 93 21.76 -63.84 -47.82
C ASP A 93 22.84 -64.92 -48.00
N ARG A 94 22.43 -66.14 -48.36
CA ARG A 94 23.35 -67.24 -48.73
C ARG A 94 23.93 -67.14 -50.16
N ALA A 95 23.37 -66.27 -51.00
CA ALA A 95 23.83 -66.03 -52.38
C ALA A 95 24.92 -64.95 -52.47
N GLY A 96 25.28 -64.31 -51.35
CA GLY A 96 26.29 -63.25 -51.26
C GLY A 96 25.74 -61.82 -51.34
N GLY A 97 24.41 -61.65 -51.44
CA GLY A 97 23.74 -60.35 -51.44
C GLY A 97 23.58 -59.75 -50.04
N ILE A 98 23.63 -58.41 -49.97
CA ILE A 98 23.42 -57.63 -48.74
C ILE A 98 22.18 -56.76 -48.93
N LYS A 99 21.23 -56.86 -48.02
CA LYS A 99 20.09 -55.94 -47.92
C LYS A 99 20.27 -55.02 -46.72
N THR A 100 20.02 -53.73 -46.93
CA THR A 100 20.13 -52.70 -45.89
C THR A 100 18.74 -52.17 -45.56
N TYR A 101 18.41 -52.16 -44.27
CA TYR A 101 17.17 -51.61 -43.74
C TYR A 101 17.52 -50.47 -42.77
N GLU A 102 16.70 -49.42 -42.78
CA GLU A 102 16.80 -48.33 -41.81
C GLU A 102 15.72 -48.56 -40.74
N VAL A 103 16.11 -48.86 -39.51
CA VAL A 103 15.16 -49.08 -38.42
C VAL A 103 15.09 -47.82 -37.58
N THR A 104 13.92 -47.20 -37.54
CA THR A 104 13.64 -46.00 -36.73
C THR A 104 12.75 -46.40 -35.56
N VAL A 105 13.31 -46.37 -34.35
CA VAL A 105 12.57 -46.63 -33.12
C VAL A 105 12.12 -45.30 -32.52
N ARG A 106 10.81 -45.10 -32.36
CA ARG A 106 10.20 -43.90 -31.76
C ARG A 106 9.56 -44.21 -30.41
N ARG A 107 9.46 -43.21 -29.53
CA ARG A 107 8.61 -43.30 -28.33
C ARG A 107 7.16 -43.15 -28.71
N ASP A 108 6.30 -43.88 -28.01
CA ASP A 108 4.87 -43.60 -28.03
C ASP A 108 4.60 -42.40 -27.13
N LEU A 109 4.24 -41.27 -27.74
CA LEU A 109 3.90 -40.03 -27.05
C LEU A 109 2.40 -39.74 -27.11
N LYS A 110 1.60 -40.68 -27.65
CA LYS A 110 0.17 -40.47 -27.84
C LYS A 110 -0.55 -40.32 -26.50
N GLU A 111 -0.20 -41.16 -25.52
CA GLU A 111 -0.77 -41.12 -24.18
C GLU A 111 -0.43 -39.80 -23.46
N LEU A 112 0.83 -39.34 -23.56
CA LEU A 112 1.24 -38.05 -23.01
C LEU A 112 0.46 -36.89 -23.66
N ALA A 113 0.31 -36.89 -24.99
CA ALA A 113 -0.44 -35.87 -25.70
C ALA A 113 -1.94 -35.87 -25.32
N GLU A 114 -2.53 -37.05 -25.09
CA GLU A 114 -3.91 -37.19 -24.62
C GLU A 114 -4.08 -36.68 -23.18
N HIS A 115 -3.17 -37.07 -22.26
CA HIS A 115 -3.17 -36.55 -20.89
C HIS A 115 -3.03 -35.03 -20.83
N MET A 116 -2.16 -34.45 -21.68
CA MET A 116 -1.99 -33.00 -21.77
C MET A 116 -3.28 -32.30 -22.21
N ARG A 117 -3.98 -32.85 -23.21
CA ARG A 117 -5.27 -32.29 -23.66
C ARG A 117 -6.37 -32.41 -22.62
N GLN A 118 -6.35 -33.48 -21.81
CA GLN A 118 -7.33 -33.69 -20.75
C GLN A 118 -7.13 -32.74 -19.57
N LEU A 119 -5.87 -32.51 -19.16
CA LEU A 119 -5.54 -31.62 -18.04
C LEU A 119 -5.59 -30.14 -18.42
N PHE A 120 -5.26 -29.81 -19.67
CA PHE A 120 -5.24 -28.43 -20.18
C PHE A 120 -6.12 -28.29 -21.43
N PRO A 121 -7.46 -28.38 -21.28
CA PRO A 121 -8.37 -28.23 -22.41
C PRO A 121 -8.28 -26.82 -23.00
N GLY A 122 -8.02 -26.72 -24.30
CA GLY A 122 -7.93 -25.43 -25.02
C GLY A 122 -6.53 -24.83 -25.13
N GLU A 123 -5.51 -25.43 -24.50
CA GLU A 123 -4.12 -25.00 -24.65
C GLU A 123 -3.47 -25.69 -25.87
N PRO A 124 -2.89 -24.95 -26.84
CA PRO A 124 -2.26 -25.54 -28.02
C PRO A 124 -0.87 -26.09 -27.70
N ILE A 125 -0.83 -27.16 -26.91
CA ILE A 125 0.40 -27.88 -26.52
C ILE A 125 0.67 -29.00 -27.52
N THR A 126 1.87 -29.00 -28.09
CA THR A 126 2.39 -30.04 -28.98
C THR A 126 3.54 -30.76 -28.30
N VAL A 127 3.52 -32.09 -28.41
CA VAL A 127 4.55 -32.96 -27.84
C VAL A 127 5.24 -33.69 -28.99
N ALA A 128 6.55 -33.59 -29.07
CA ALA A 128 7.36 -34.25 -30.08
C ALA A 128 8.56 -34.96 -29.44
N GLY A 129 8.91 -36.13 -29.96
CA GLY A 129 10.12 -36.84 -29.56
C GLY A 129 11.29 -36.43 -30.45
N SER A 130 12.42 -36.09 -29.84
CA SER A 130 13.69 -35.81 -30.54
C SER A 130 14.76 -36.74 -29.98
N GLY A 131 14.86 -37.94 -30.55
CA GLY A 131 15.73 -38.99 -30.03
C GLY A 131 15.37 -39.35 -28.59
N LYS A 132 16.31 -39.11 -27.66
CA LYS A 132 16.14 -39.37 -26.22
C LYS A 132 15.32 -38.29 -25.49
N ASP A 133 15.15 -37.13 -26.10
CA ASP A 133 14.52 -35.97 -25.47
C ASP A 133 13.04 -35.83 -25.88
N VAL A 134 12.22 -35.30 -24.98
CA VAL A 134 10.84 -34.92 -25.26
C VAL A 134 10.79 -33.41 -25.33
N VAL A 135 10.39 -32.89 -26.50
CA VAL A 135 10.23 -31.47 -26.75
C VAL A 135 8.75 -31.14 -26.62
N ILE A 136 8.44 -30.24 -25.69
CA ILE A 136 7.10 -29.66 -25.56
C ILE A 136 7.12 -28.23 -26.09
N SER A 137 6.23 -27.93 -27.02
CA SER A 137 6.15 -26.64 -27.69
C SER A 137 4.69 -26.21 -27.81
N GLY A 138 4.46 -24.91 -27.89
CA GLY A 138 3.11 -24.38 -27.87
C GLY A 138 3.08 -22.96 -27.32
N THR A 139 1.95 -22.31 -27.48
CA THR A 139 1.71 -20.98 -26.91
C THR A 139 0.62 -21.11 -25.86
N VAL A 140 0.92 -20.88 -24.59
CA VAL A 140 0.01 -21.23 -23.48
C VAL A 140 -0.41 -20.03 -22.65
N SER A 141 -1.58 -20.07 -22.00
CA SER A 141 -2.17 -18.92 -21.29
C SER A 141 -1.33 -18.39 -20.12
N SER A 142 -0.63 -19.24 -19.36
CA SER A 142 0.04 -18.85 -18.12
C SER A 142 1.33 -19.62 -17.85
N LYS A 143 2.21 -19.02 -17.03
CA LYS A 143 3.40 -19.70 -16.50
C LYS A 143 3.05 -20.95 -15.68
N TYR A 144 1.91 -20.96 -15.00
CA TYR A 144 1.43 -22.13 -14.26
C TYR A 144 1.27 -23.36 -15.17
N VAL A 145 0.70 -23.19 -16.37
CA VAL A 145 0.57 -24.26 -17.37
C VAL A 145 1.94 -24.72 -17.86
N ILE A 146 2.88 -23.80 -18.10
CA ILE A 146 4.25 -24.12 -18.52
C ILE A 146 4.93 -25.05 -17.50
N ASP A 147 4.89 -24.67 -16.22
CA ASP A 147 5.58 -25.40 -15.16
C ASP A 147 4.93 -26.78 -14.94
N LYS A 148 3.60 -26.86 -14.91
CA LYS A 148 2.88 -28.14 -14.75
C LYS A 148 3.03 -29.08 -15.94
N ALA A 149 3.00 -28.58 -17.16
CA ALA A 149 3.23 -29.40 -18.35
C ALA A 149 4.67 -29.93 -18.40
N ALA A 150 5.67 -29.15 -17.99
CA ALA A 150 7.05 -29.64 -17.88
C ALA A 150 7.18 -30.76 -16.82
N ASP A 151 6.52 -30.61 -15.68
CA ASP A 151 6.51 -31.65 -14.64
C ASP A 151 5.82 -32.94 -15.10
N LEU A 152 4.69 -32.85 -15.82
CA LEU A 152 4.02 -34.02 -16.38
C LEU A 152 4.89 -34.74 -17.43
N ALA A 153 5.54 -33.97 -18.32
CA ALA A 153 6.45 -34.54 -19.32
C ALA A 153 7.64 -35.26 -18.65
N SER A 154 8.09 -34.79 -17.48
CA SER A 154 9.18 -35.44 -16.73
C SER A 154 8.86 -36.86 -16.26
N GLY A 155 7.58 -37.23 -16.13
CA GLY A 155 7.16 -38.59 -15.81
C GLY A 155 7.31 -39.59 -16.97
N TYR A 156 7.46 -39.09 -18.21
CA TYR A 156 7.57 -39.93 -19.43
C TYR A 156 9.00 -40.06 -19.93
N VAL A 157 9.99 -39.54 -19.18
CA VAL A 157 11.40 -39.61 -19.55
C VAL A 157 12.24 -40.12 -18.37
N GLU A 158 13.31 -40.85 -18.67
CA GLU A 158 14.21 -41.44 -17.66
C GLU A 158 14.88 -40.40 -16.74
N LYS A 159 15.11 -39.19 -17.26
CA LYS A 159 15.74 -38.07 -16.53
C LYS A 159 14.98 -36.79 -16.82
N LYS A 160 14.76 -35.96 -15.79
CA LYS A 160 14.09 -34.66 -15.91
C LYS A 160 14.78 -33.70 -16.90
N GLU A 161 16.09 -33.84 -17.06
CA GLU A 161 16.93 -33.05 -17.99
C GLU A 161 16.62 -33.29 -19.48
N ASN A 162 16.04 -34.45 -19.82
CA ASN A 162 15.70 -34.80 -21.20
C ASN A 162 14.33 -34.21 -21.63
N VAL A 163 13.72 -33.33 -20.81
CA VAL A 163 12.53 -32.56 -21.17
C VAL A 163 12.95 -31.16 -21.59
N VAL A 164 12.74 -30.85 -22.86
CA VAL A 164 13.05 -29.51 -23.41
C VAL A 164 11.74 -28.75 -23.58
N SER A 165 11.54 -27.73 -22.74
CA SER A 165 10.38 -26.85 -22.84
C SER A 165 10.67 -25.67 -23.75
N LEU A 166 10.00 -25.64 -24.91
CA LEU A 166 9.98 -24.52 -25.87
C LEU A 166 8.63 -23.80 -25.85
N MET A 167 7.82 -24.03 -24.81
CA MET A 167 6.54 -23.35 -24.67
C MET A 167 6.77 -21.86 -24.44
N LYS A 168 5.99 -21.04 -25.15
CA LYS A 168 5.95 -19.60 -24.94
C LYS A 168 4.66 -19.28 -24.23
N GLN A 169 4.70 -18.37 -23.26
CA GLN A 169 3.46 -17.81 -22.75
C GLN A 169 2.83 -16.98 -23.88
N GLN A 170 1.56 -17.22 -24.19
CA GLN A 170 0.78 -16.39 -25.10
C GLN A 170 0.85 -14.97 -24.58
N GLU A 171 1.52 -14.10 -25.33
CA GLU A 171 1.47 -12.66 -25.09
C GLU A 171 0.09 -12.16 -25.52
N GLY A 172 -0.93 -12.51 -24.74
CA GLY A 172 -2.28 -11.98 -24.82
C GLY A 172 -2.59 -11.19 -23.56
N VAL A 173 -2.67 -9.86 -23.68
CA VAL A 173 -3.35 -8.82 -22.86
C VAL A 173 -3.20 -8.82 -21.33
N ALA A 174 -2.87 -9.92 -20.65
CA ALA A 174 -2.61 -9.95 -19.21
C ALA A 174 -1.23 -9.36 -18.94
N SER A 175 -1.20 -8.15 -18.39
CA SER A 175 -0.01 -7.67 -17.71
C SER A 175 0.15 -8.57 -16.49
N ASN A 176 1.35 -9.06 -16.21
CA ASN A 176 1.66 -9.70 -14.92
C ASN A 176 1.79 -8.63 -13.82
N GLN A 177 1.01 -7.55 -13.88
CA GLN A 177 1.10 -6.41 -12.99
C GLN A 177 -0.19 -6.27 -12.21
N VAL A 178 -0.06 -6.17 -10.90
CA VAL A 178 -1.16 -5.93 -9.99
C VAL A 178 -0.96 -4.56 -9.37
N MET A 179 -1.98 -3.71 -9.47
CA MET A 179 -2.08 -2.48 -8.70
C MET A 179 -2.82 -2.77 -7.39
N LEU A 180 -2.27 -2.34 -6.27
CA LEU A 180 -2.95 -2.37 -4.99
C LEU A 180 -3.34 -0.94 -4.60
N LYS A 181 -4.63 -0.71 -4.41
CA LYS A 181 -5.16 0.49 -3.75
C LYS A 181 -5.40 0.13 -2.28
N VAL A 182 -4.83 0.88 -1.35
CA VAL A 182 -5.09 0.74 0.09
C VAL A 182 -5.77 2.00 0.59
N ARG A 183 -6.70 1.88 1.53
CA ARG A 183 -7.42 3.02 2.12
C ARG A 183 -7.36 2.89 3.64
N PHE A 184 -6.76 3.87 4.28
CA PHE A 184 -6.78 4.05 5.73
C PHE A 184 -7.80 5.14 6.06
N ALA A 185 -8.90 4.76 6.69
CA ALA A 185 -9.90 5.71 7.16
C ALA A 185 -9.91 5.73 8.69
N GLU A 186 -9.58 6.87 9.28
CA GLU A 186 -9.66 7.11 10.71
C GLU A 186 -10.61 8.26 11.02
N VAL A 187 -11.44 8.05 12.03
CA VAL A 187 -12.30 9.07 12.61
C VAL A 187 -12.10 9.06 14.12
N SER A 188 -11.74 10.21 14.69
CA SER A 188 -11.64 10.41 16.13
C SER A 188 -12.61 11.52 16.55
N ARG A 189 -13.46 11.21 17.53
CA ARG A 189 -14.46 12.12 18.09
C ARG A 189 -14.17 12.28 19.58
N SER A 190 -14.03 13.52 20.02
CA SER A 190 -13.94 13.85 21.44
C SER A 190 -15.11 14.74 21.84
N ALA A 191 -15.67 14.48 23.01
CA ALA A 191 -16.69 15.32 23.61
C ALA A 191 -16.35 15.51 25.09
N LEU A 192 -16.26 16.76 25.52
CA LEU A 192 -16.09 17.15 26.91
C LEU A 192 -17.31 17.98 27.31
N GLN A 193 -17.93 17.58 28.41
CA GLN A 193 -18.98 18.34 29.08
C GLN A 193 -18.58 18.54 30.52
N GLU A 194 -18.47 19.79 30.93
CA GLU A 194 -18.16 20.16 32.31
C GLU A 194 -19.25 21.07 32.84
N LEU A 195 -19.75 20.73 34.00
CA LEU A 195 -20.60 21.59 34.79
C LEU A 195 -20.01 21.66 36.19
N GLY A 196 -19.89 22.87 36.74
CA GLY A 196 -19.54 23.04 38.15
C GLY A 196 -19.76 24.46 38.63
N ALA A 197 -19.62 24.64 39.94
CA ALA A 197 -19.73 25.94 40.59
C ALA A 197 -18.62 26.14 41.62
N SER A 198 -18.22 27.39 41.78
CA SER A 198 -17.43 27.81 42.94
C SER A 198 -18.13 28.96 43.63
N PHE A 199 -18.19 28.89 44.94
CA PHE A 199 -18.84 29.85 45.81
C PHE A 199 -17.78 30.60 46.59
N ILE A 200 -17.91 31.90 46.64
CA ILE A 200 -17.05 32.78 47.42
C ILE A 200 -17.91 33.64 48.35
N ALA A 201 -17.41 33.86 49.56
CA ALA A 201 -18.08 34.68 50.54
C ALA A 201 -17.12 35.71 51.16
N ASN A 202 -17.68 36.86 51.49
CA ASN A 202 -17.03 38.02 52.08
C ASN A 202 -17.55 38.21 53.51
N ALA A 203 -16.64 38.63 54.41
CA ALA A 203 -16.98 38.97 55.77
C ALA A 203 -17.36 40.46 55.80
N TYR A 204 -18.50 40.79 56.43
CA TYR A 204 -19.05 42.14 56.52
C TYR A 204 -17.95 43.21 56.65
N LYS A 205 -17.79 44.01 55.58
CA LYS A 205 -16.87 45.16 55.42
C LYS A 205 -15.40 44.88 55.00
N SER A 206 -15.14 43.95 54.08
CA SER A 206 -14.44 44.25 52.79
C SER A 206 -13.73 43.05 52.15
N ASP A 207 -13.49 41.96 52.90
CA ASP A 207 -12.57 40.92 52.43
C ASP A 207 -13.31 39.60 52.11
N TRP A 208 -13.07 39.07 50.90
CA TRP A 208 -13.42 37.69 50.56
C TRP A 208 -12.53 36.77 51.40
N PHE A 209 -13.13 35.89 52.19
CA PHE A 209 -12.40 35.08 53.18
C PHE A 209 -12.69 33.58 53.05
N ALA A 210 -13.81 33.22 52.42
CA ALA A 210 -14.22 31.83 52.28
C ALA A 210 -14.45 31.50 50.81
N ARG A 211 -13.95 30.34 50.39
CA ARG A 211 -14.17 29.77 49.07
C ARG A 211 -14.50 28.30 49.23
N SER A 212 -15.58 27.88 48.58
CA SER A 212 -15.91 26.48 48.39
C SER A 212 -16.00 26.20 46.91
N THR A 213 -15.36 25.14 46.44
CA THR A 213 -15.34 24.79 45.02
C THR A 213 -15.63 23.32 44.85
N THR A 214 -16.24 22.97 43.73
CA THR A 214 -16.44 21.60 43.30
C THR A 214 -15.23 21.06 42.53
N GLU A 215 -14.04 21.69 42.62
CA GLU A 215 -12.70 21.28 42.13
C GLU A 215 -12.52 20.97 40.64
N GLN A 216 -13.58 20.96 39.84
CA GLN A 216 -13.56 20.58 38.43
C GLN A 216 -12.93 21.63 37.50
N PHE A 217 -12.86 22.88 37.95
CA PHE A 217 -12.25 23.99 37.21
C PHE A 217 -11.57 24.97 38.17
N ALA A 218 -10.68 25.80 37.64
CA ALA A 218 -9.97 26.80 38.43
C ALA A 218 -10.96 27.82 39.02
N ALA A 219 -11.19 27.71 40.33
CA ALA A 219 -11.98 28.70 41.06
C ALA A 219 -11.18 30.00 41.21
N PRO A 220 -11.85 31.16 41.33
CA PRO A 220 -11.19 32.43 41.61
C PRO A 220 -10.30 32.32 42.84
N VAL A 221 -9.13 32.92 42.78
CA VAL A 221 -8.16 32.99 43.89
C VAL A 221 -8.21 34.37 44.53
N PHE A 222 -7.94 34.43 45.82
CA PHE A 222 -7.85 35.72 46.54
C PHE A 222 -6.54 36.41 46.16
N ASP A 223 -6.63 37.71 45.85
CA ASP A 223 -5.46 38.52 45.53
C ASP A 223 -4.73 38.92 46.82
N SER A 224 -3.53 38.38 47.05
CA SER A 224 -2.71 38.70 48.22
C SER A 224 -2.21 40.16 48.24
N ASN A 225 -2.21 40.85 47.08
CA ASN A 225 -1.71 42.21 46.96
C ASN A 225 -2.81 43.27 47.05
N LYS A 226 -4.08 42.85 46.99
CA LYS A 226 -5.23 43.74 47.05
C LYS A 226 -6.32 43.14 47.96
N PRO A 227 -6.50 43.66 49.19
CA PRO A 227 -7.61 43.26 50.06
C PRO A 227 -8.95 43.36 49.32
N GLY A 228 -9.73 42.28 49.34
CA GLY A 228 -10.99 42.16 48.59
C GLY A 228 -10.84 41.93 47.08
N GLY A 229 -9.62 41.75 46.56
CA GLY A 229 -9.34 41.40 45.17
C GLY A 229 -9.55 39.92 44.86
N LEU A 230 -10.04 39.64 43.65
CA LEU A 230 -10.21 38.28 43.11
C LEU A 230 -9.45 38.19 41.79
N VAL A 231 -8.66 37.13 41.65
CA VAL A 231 -7.93 36.79 40.43
C VAL A 231 -8.65 35.65 39.73
N PHE A 232 -8.92 35.84 38.44
CA PHE A 232 -9.60 34.86 37.59
C PHE A 232 -8.61 34.35 36.54
N SER A 233 -8.44 33.03 36.49
CA SER A 233 -7.58 32.34 35.53
C SER A 233 -8.31 31.86 34.28
N ASP A 234 -9.64 31.93 34.26
CA ASP A 234 -10.48 31.55 33.13
C ASP A 234 -11.68 32.51 33.00
N PHE A 235 -11.89 33.02 31.79
CA PHE A 235 -12.92 34.01 31.46
C PHE A 235 -14.18 33.40 30.82
N LEU A 236 -14.16 32.10 30.46
CA LEU A 236 -15.33 31.37 29.93
C LEU A 236 -16.27 30.88 31.05
N ASN A 237 -16.50 31.75 32.04
CA ASN A 237 -17.30 31.45 33.21
C ASN A 237 -18.47 32.44 33.35
N LEU A 238 -19.59 31.98 33.89
CA LEU A 238 -20.69 32.85 34.31
C LEU A 238 -20.40 33.36 35.73
N PHE A 239 -20.38 34.68 35.88
CA PHE A 239 -20.09 35.34 37.15
C PHE A 239 -21.36 35.98 37.74
N LEU A 240 -21.67 35.65 38.98
CA LEU A 240 -22.81 36.19 39.71
C LEU A 240 -22.32 36.69 41.07
N PHE A 241 -22.36 38.00 41.30
CA PHE A 241 -21.88 38.62 42.53
C PHE A 241 -22.95 39.50 43.18
N ASN A 242 -22.96 39.47 44.51
CA ASN A 242 -23.76 40.34 45.34
C ASN A 242 -22.84 41.01 46.38
N THR A 243 -22.36 42.22 46.05
CA THR A 243 -21.45 42.99 46.89
C THR A 243 -22.10 43.48 48.19
N LYS A 244 -23.44 43.60 48.24
CA LYS A 244 -24.16 44.02 49.45
C LYS A 244 -24.20 42.92 50.51
N HIS A 245 -24.38 41.68 50.07
CA HIS A 245 -24.45 40.49 50.93
C HIS A 245 -23.15 39.69 50.97
N GLY A 246 -22.11 40.15 50.26
CA GLY A 246 -20.80 39.51 50.26
C GLY A 246 -20.81 38.10 49.70
N LEU A 247 -21.63 37.80 48.70
CA LEU A 247 -21.74 36.46 48.11
C LEU A 247 -21.38 36.51 46.62
N GLY A 248 -20.60 35.54 46.17
CA GLY A 248 -20.27 35.36 44.76
C GLY A 248 -20.37 33.89 44.38
N THR A 249 -20.80 33.64 43.16
CA THR A 249 -20.72 32.32 42.54
C THR A 249 -20.17 32.44 41.13
N VAL A 250 -19.32 31.48 40.78
CA VAL A 250 -18.78 31.31 39.45
C VAL A 250 -19.24 29.96 38.94
N VAL A 251 -20.00 29.95 37.86
CA VAL A 251 -20.53 28.74 37.25
C VAL A 251 -19.81 28.51 35.92
N ARG A 252 -19.25 27.31 35.76
CA ARG A 252 -18.69 26.85 34.48
C ARG A 252 -19.63 25.82 33.89
N ALA A 253 -20.07 26.07 32.68
CA ALA A 253 -20.86 25.15 31.88
C ALA A 253 -20.21 25.06 30.49
N LEU A 254 -19.20 24.22 30.37
CA LEU A 254 -18.42 24.07 29.15
C LEU A 254 -18.88 22.83 28.38
N GLN A 255 -19.14 23.00 27.09
CA GLN A 255 -19.28 21.89 26.15
C GLN A 255 -18.29 22.08 25.02
N ASN A 256 -17.36 21.14 24.89
CA ASN A 256 -16.38 21.10 23.82
C ASN A 256 -16.56 19.81 23.01
N LYS A 257 -16.53 19.92 21.68
CA LYS A 257 -16.61 18.78 20.76
C LYS A 257 -15.49 18.89 19.74
N GLY A 258 -14.66 17.85 19.65
CA GLY A 258 -13.63 17.69 18.63
C GLY A 258 -13.99 16.60 17.63
N LEU A 259 -13.67 16.83 16.36
CA LEU A 259 -13.75 15.85 15.29
C LEU A 259 -12.42 15.90 14.52
N PHE A 260 -11.79 14.74 14.40
CA PHE A 260 -10.61 14.53 13.58
C PHE A 260 -10.91 13.42 12.57
N GLN A 261 -10.56 13.64 11.32
CA GLN A 261 -10.70 12.65 10.26
C GLN A 261 -9.40 12.59 9.46
N SER A 262 -8.94 11.37 9.19
CA SER A 262 -7.77 11.12 8.36
C SER A 262 -8.11 10.07 7.31
N LEU A 263 -7.82 10.38 6.04
CA LEU A 263 -7.93 9.44 4.93
C LEU A 263 -6.59 9.41 4.20
N ALA A 264 -5.99 8.23 4.09
CA ALA A 264 -4.80 8.02 3.27
C ALA A 264 -5.07 6.91 2.25
N GLU A 265 -4.80 7.20 0.98
CA GLU A 265 -5.06 6.29 -0.15
C GLU A 265 -3.78 6.00 -0.96
N PRO A 266 -2.81 5.23 -0.43
CA PRO A 266 -1.64 4.85 -1.21
C PRO A 266 -1.99 3.84 -2.30
N ASN A 267 -1.36 4.01 -3.46
CA ASN A 267 -1.46 3.13 -4.61
C ASN A 267 -0.06 2.67 -5.04
N LEU A 268 0.09 1.38 -5.34
CA LEU A 268 1.37 0.83 -5.80
C LEU A 268 1.15 -0.31 -6.79
N ILE A 269 2.02 -0.42 -7.78
CA ILE A 269 1.99 -1.47 -8.79
C ILE A 269 3.18 -2.40 -8.58
N ALA A 270 2.96 -3.70 -8.65
CA ALA A 270 4.00 -4.72 -8.56
C ALA A 270 3.82 -5.78 -9.64
N LEU A 271 4.93 -6.43 -10.01
CA LEU A 271 4.89 -7.62 -10.86
C LEU A 271 4.46 -8.85 -10.04
N ASN A 272 3.86 -9.83 -10.71
CA ASN A 272 3.48 -11.11 -10.13
C ASN A 272 4.69 -11.79 -9.47
N GLY A 273 4.54 -12.17 -8.20
CA GLY A 273 5.56 -12.79 -7.35
C GLY A 273 6.71 -11.86 -6.95
N LYS A 274 6.60 -10.54 -7.17
CA LYS A 274 7.63 -9.56 -6.81
C LYS A 274 7.11 -8.62 -5.73
N GLU A 275 7.90 -8.45 -4.67
CA GLU A 275 7.62 -7.45 -3.65
C GLU A 275 7.82 -6.05 -4.23
N ALA A 276 6.89 -5.16 -3.92
CA ALA A 276 7.04 -3.72 -4.11
C ALA A 276 6.88 -2.99 -2.77
N SER A 277 7.65 -1.91 -2.62
CA SER A 277 7.63 -1.05 -1.44
C SER A 277 7.41 0.40 -1.85
N PHE A 278 6.59 1.11 -1.08
CA PHE A 278 6.36 2.54 -1.20
C PHE A 278 6.47 3.19 0.17
N LEU A 279 7.17 4.32 0.25
CA LEU A 279 7.25 5.16 1.43
C LEU A 279 6.97 6.61 1.01
N ALA A 280 5.97 7.23 1.62
CA ALA A 280 5.69 8.65 1.50
C ALA A 280 5.66 9.26 2.89
N GLY A 281 6.65 10.08 3.20
CA GLY A 281 6.86 10.58 4.55
C GLY A 281 8.16 11.33 4.72
N GLY A 282 8.68 11.33 5.94
CA GLY A 282 9.96 11.95 6.27
C GLY A 282 10.66 11.21 7.41
N GLU A 283 11.82 11.72 7.78
CA GLU A 283 12.60 11.20 8.91
C GLU A 283 12.53 12.18 10.07
N TYR A 284 12.22 11.66 11.25
CA TYR A 284 12.21 12.41 12.49
C TYR A 284 13.51 12.16 13.27
N PRO A 285 14.36 13.19 13.48
CA PRO A 285 15.57 13.06 14.27
C PRO A 285 15.25 13.03 15.78
N TYR A 286 15.84 12.08 16.50
CA TYR A 286 15.78 11.99 17.95
C TYR A 286 17.18 11.79 18.55
N PRO A 287 17.54 12.54 19.61
CA PRO A 287 18.82 12.40 20.28
C PRO A 287 18.86 11.15 21.17
N ILE A 288 19.97 10.42 21.14
CA ILE A 288 20.33 9.40 22.11
C ILE A 288 21.56 9.87 22.89
N VAL A 289 21.52 9.73 24.22
CA VAL A 289 22.68 10.00 25.08
C VAL A 289 23.49 8.72 25.23
N GLN A 290 24.73 8.73 24.76
CA GLN A 290 25.66 7.62 24.95
C GLN A 290 26.69 8.01 26.03
N PRO A 291 26.90 7.17 27.06
CA PRO A 291 27.95 7.41 28.03
C PRO A 291 29.30 7.24 27.33
N SER A 292 30.12 8.29 27.33
CA SER A 292 31.50 8.25 26.83
C SER A 292 32.47 8.58 27.97
N SER A 293 33.72 8.13 27.90
CA SER A 293 34.69 8.19 29.01
C SER A 293 35.15 9.60 29.41
N GLY A 294 34.47 10.65 28.96
CA GLY A 294 34.69 12.06 29.33
C GLY A 294 33.42 12.91 29.37
N GLY A 295 32.23 12.31 29.29
CA GLY A 295 30.94 13.01 29.32
C GLY A 295 29.83 12.29 28.53
N ASN A 296 28.60 12.78 28.64
CA ASN A 296 27.49 12.28 27.84
C ASN A 296 27.62 12.81 26.40
N SER A 297 27.84 11.93 25.42
CA SER A 297 27.81 12.28 24.00
C SER A 297 26.37 12.21 23.48
N VAL A 298 25.93 13.20 22.71
CA VAL A 298 24.61 13.24 22.09
C VAL A 298 24.74 12.82 20.62
N THR A 299 24.17 11.68 20.26
CA THR A 299 24.11 11.20 18.87
C THR A 299 22.68 11.39 18.35
N ILE A 300 22.53 11.87 17.11
CA ILE A 300 21.22 12.04 16.48
C ILE A 300 20.92 10.78 15.65
N MET A 301 19.80 10.13 15.95
CA MET A 301 19.26 9.02 15.15
C MET A 301 18.00 9.47 14.41
N PHE A 302 17.73 8.85 13.27
CA PHE A 302 16.58 9.19 12.42
C PHE A 302 15.58 8.04 12.43
N LYS A 303 14.29 8.36 12.57
CA LYS A 303 13.20 7.40 12.47
C LYS A 303 12.22 7.85 11.40
N GLU A 304 12.02 7.01 10.39
CA GLU A 304 11.02 7.24 9.35
C GLU A 304 9.60 7.29 9.94
N PHE A 305 8.79 8.21 9.42
CA PHE A 305 7.36 8.27 9.65
C PHE A 305 6.65 8.65 8.34
N GLY A 306 5.34 8.41 8.27
CA GLY A 306 4.51 8.59 7.07
C GLY A 306 3.77 7.31 6.69
N ILE A 307 3.42 7.21 5.42
CA ILE A 307 2.68 6.09 4.83
C ILE A 307 3.70 5.14 4.21
N ARG A 308 3.72 3.88 4.66
CA ARG A 308 4.53 2.81 4.09
C ARG A 308 3.62 1.69 3.61
N LEU A 309 3.86 1.20 2.40
CA LEU A 309 3.14 0.07 1.82
C LEU A 309 4.15 -0.92 1.27
N ASN A 310 4.19 -2.12 1.85
CA ASN A 310 4.88 -3.27 1.28
C ASN A 310 3.81 -4.27 0.83
N PHE A 311 3.91 -4.77 -0.40
CA PHE A 311 3.06 -5.88 -0.83
C PHE A 311 3.73 -6.78 -1.86
N THR A 312 3.30 -8.04 -1.88
CA THR A 312 3.70 -9.05 -2.87
C THR A 312 2.42 -9.70 -3.43
N PRO A 313 2.10 -9.50 -4.72
CA PRO A 313 0.96 -10.14 -5.34
C PRO A 313 1.34 -11.47 -5.98
N THR A 314 0.48 -12.47 -5.87
CA THR A 314 0.57 -13.74 -6.59
C THR A 314 -0.73 -13.97 -7.35
N VAL A 315 -0.67 -14.05 -8.67
CA VAL A 315 -1.85 -14.32 -9.52
C VAL A 315 -2.01 -15.84 -9.67
N LEU A 316 -3.09 -16.41 -9.13
CA LEU A 316 -3.33 -17.86 -9.11
C LEU A 316 -3.99 -18.40 -10.39
N GLY A 317 -4.60 -17.52 -11.19
CA GLY A 317 -5.31 -17.85 -12.42
C GLY A 317 -6.72 -17.27 -12.45
N GLY A 318 -7.23 -16.95 -13.64
CA GLY A 318 -8.47 -16.16 -13.78
C GLY A 318 -8.29 -14.74 -13.25
N ASP A 319 -9.23 -14.29 -12.42
CA ASP A 319 -9.24 -12.96 -11.79
C ASP A 319 -8.89 -13.02 -10.28
N LEU A 320 -8.34 -14.13 -9.80
CA LEU A 320 -8.01 -14.36 -8.39
C LEU A 320 -6.56 -14.00 -8.05
N ILE A 321 -6.36 -13.25 -6.97
CA ILE A 321 -5.08 -12.69 -6.57
C ILE A 321 -4.86 -12.97 -5.08
N ASP A 322 -3.79 -13.68 -4.78
CA ASP A 322 -3.25 -13.80 -3.43
C ASP A 322 -2.33 -12.61 -3.13
N LEU A 323 -2.49 -12.02 -1.96
CA LEU A 323 -1.85 -10.77 -1.58
C LEU A 323 -1.27 -10.87 -0.19
N LYS A 324 0.06 -10.82 -0.10
CA LYS A 324 0.75 -10.53 1.15
C LYS A 324 0.94 -9.03 1.30
N VAL A 325 0.31 -8.43 2.30
CA VAL A 325 0.29 -6.96 2.48
C VAL A 325 0.78 -6.57 3.87
N ARG A 326 1.60 -5.53 3.94
CA ARG A 326 2.04 -4.88 5.18
C ARG A 326 1.92 -3.36 5.06
N PRO A 327 0.70 -2.80 5.14
CA PRO A 327 0.50 -1.37 5.10
C PRO A 327 0.70 -0.75 6.50
N GLU A 328 1.27 0.45 6.53
CA GLU A 328 1.58 1.21 7.75
C GLU A 328 1.33 2.70 7.54
N VAL A 329 0.71 3.35 8.51
CA VAL A 329 0.57 4.81 8.58
C VAL A 329 1.11 5.28 9.92
N SER A 330 2.04 6.20 9.90
CA SER A 330 2.64 6.80 11.08
C SER A 330 2.62 8.32 11.01
N THR A 331 2.22 8.94 12.11
CA THR A 331 2.14 10.39 12.24
C THR A 331 2.84 10.83 13.52
N LEU A 332 3.42 12.03 13.50
CA LEU A 332 3.99 12.64 14.70
C LEU A 332 2.87 13.07 15.64
N ASP A 333 2.96 12.67 16.90
CA ASP A 333 2.06 13.05 17.99
C ASP A 333 2.76 13.98 18.97
N PHE A 334 2.43 15.26 18.87
CA PHE A 334 2.96 16.29 19.75
C PHE A 334 2.26 16.32 21.12
N THR A 335 1.06 15.76 21.27
CA THR A 335 0.31 15.77 22.54
C THR A 335 1.03 14.93 23.59
N ASN A 336 1.55 13.77 23.18
CA ASN A 336 2.31 12.86 24.04
C ASN A 336 3.84 13.07 23.91
N ALA A 337 4.28 14.29 23.58
CA ALA A 337 5.70 14.61 23.42
C ALA A 337 6.44 14.67 24.77
N ILE A 338 7.68 14.19 24.80
CA ILE A 338 8.58 14.31 25.95
C ILE A 338 9.48 15.53 25.74
N THR A 339 9.63 16.36 26.78
CA THR A 339 10.58 17.48 26.74
C THR A 339 11.85 17.12 27.52
N LEU A 340 12.99 17.06 26.84
CA LEU A 340 14.30 16.77 27.43
C LEU A 340 15.28 17.88 27.08
N ASN A 341 15.86 18.55 28.10
CA ASN A 341 16.84 19.64 27.91
C ASN A 341 16.39 20.73 26.91
N GLY A 342 15.10 21.07 26.89
CA GLY A 342 14.53 22.06 25.96
C GLY A 342 14.13 21.52 24.59
N PHE A 343 14.47 20.27 24.25
CA PHE A 343 14.01 19.60 23.03
C PHE A 343 12.66 18.94 23.29
N ARG A 344 11.68 19.21 22.42
CA ARG A 344 10.36 18.56 22.46
C ARG A 344 10.34 17.41 21.45
N LEU A 345 10.33 16.18 21.95
CA LEU A 345 10.33 14.97 21.15
C LEU A 345 8.90 14.43 21.01
N PRO A 346 8.23 14.56 19.84
CA PRO A 346 6.93 13.95 19.61
C PRO A 346 6.99 12.41 19.71
N ALA A 347 5.90 11.83 20.19
CA ALA A 347 5.67 10.40 20.06
C ALA A 347 5.31 10.06 18.60
N LEU A 348 5.42 8.78 18.22
CA LEU A 348 4.91 8.30 16.94
C LEU A 348 3.60 7.54 17.16
N SER A 349 2.54 7.99 16.51
CA SER A 349 1.28 7.24 16.41
C SER A 349 1.34 6.37 15.17
N THR A 350 1.63 5.08 15.33
CA THR A 350 1.76 4.11 14.24
C THR A 350 0.57 3.17 14.19
N ARG A 351 0.01 3.00 12.99
CA ARG A 351 -1.04 2.03 12.65
C ARG A 351 -0.44 1.09 11.61
N ARG A 352 -0.27 -0.18 11.94
CA ARG A 352 0.33 -1.18 11.05
C ARG A 352 -0.52 -2.44 11.05
N THR A 353 -0.60 -3.10 9.91
CA THR A 353 -1.22 -4.41 9.77
C THR A 353 -0.33 -5.27 8.88
N GLU A 354 -0.32 -6.59 9.10
CA GLU A 354 0.33 -7.56 8.24
C GLU A 354 -0.63 -8.74 8.06
N THR A 355 -0.99 -9.05 6.83
CA THR A 355 -1.91 -10.14 6.52
C THR A 355 -1.65 -10.69 5.11
N GLU A 356 -2.14 -11.90 4.88
CA GLU A 356 -2.20 -12.55 3.57
C GLU A 356 -3.67 -12.83 3.26
N VAL A 357 -4.16 -12.39 2.10
CA VAL A 357 -5.57 -12.51 1.73
C VAL A 357 -5.71 -12.80 0.24
N GLU A 358 -6.75 -13.56 -0.12
CA GLU A 358 -7.09 -13.87 -1.49
C GLU A 358 -8.33 -13.07 -1.91
N LEU A 359 -8.23 -12.31 -3.00
CA LEU A 359 -9.26 -11.38 -3.48
C LEU A 359 -9.41 -11.47 -4.99
N GLN A 360 -10.62 -11.20 -5.48
CA GLN A 360 -10.85 -11.04 -6.92
C GLN A 360 -10.41 -9.65 -7.42
N ASP A 361 -10.12 -9.54 -8.72
CA ASP A 361 -9.86 -8.27 -9.41
C ASP A 361 -10.97 -7.23 -9.13
N GLY A 362 -10.60 -6.10 -8.55
CA GLY A 362 -11.51 -5.01 -8.16
C GLY A 362 -12.31 -5.22 -6.88
N GLN A 363 -12.19 -6.36 -6.21
CA GLN A 363 -12.89 -6.62 -4.95
C GLN A 363 -12.25 -5.81 -3.81
N THR A 364 -13.06 -5.00 -3.12
CA THR A 364 -12.61 -4.27 -1.93
C THR A 364 -12.88 -5.10 -0.68
N PHE A 365 -11.86 -5.25 0.18
CA PHE A 365 -12.00 -5.99 1.44
C PHE A 365 -11.37 -5.23 2.60
N ALA A 366 -12.04 -5.24 3.75
CA ALA A 366 -11.51 -4.67 4.98
C ALA A 366 -10.60 -5.69 5.66
N ILE A 367 -9.31 -5.37 5.76
CA ILE A 367 -8.28 -6.26 6.33
C ILE A 367 -8.02 -5.99 7.81
N ALA A 368 -8.39 -4.80 8.30
CA ALA A 368 -8.31 -4.45 9.71
C ALA A 368 -9.37 -3.42 10.09
N GLY A 369 -9.78 -3.48 11.37
CA GLY A 369 -10.69 -2.53 11.97
C GLY A 369 -10.41 -2.37 13.46
N LEU A 370 -10.60 -1.16 13.98
CA LEU A 370 -10.55 -0.86 15.40
C LEU A 370 -11.66 0.13 15.73
N MET A 371 -12.43 -0.18 16.76
CA MET A 371 -13.36 0.76 17.37
C MET A 371 -13.04 0.86 18.86
N ASN A 372 -12.57 2.03 19.29
CA ASN A 372 -12.25 2.32 20.67
C ASN A 372 -13.22 3.38 21.21
N ASN A 373 -13.78 3.17 22.40
CA ASN A 373 -14.69 4.11 23.04
C ASN A 373 -14.35 4.23 24.53
N LEU A 374 -13.71 5.34 24.89
CA LEU A 374 -13.31 5.66 26.24
C LEU A 374 -14.25 6.71 26.82
N VAL A 375 -14.92 6.36 27.92
CA VAL A 375 -15.77 7.27 28.67
C VAL A 375 -15.19 7.46 30.06
N ASN A 376 -14.90 8.70 30.43
CA ASN A 376 -14.50 9.09 31.77
C ASN A 376 -15.56 10.03 32.35
N SER A 377 -16.08 9.72 33.54
CA SER A 377 -17.10 10.53 34.21
C SER A 377 -16.69 10.76 35.65
N THR A 378 -16.19 11.96 35.94
CA THR A 378 -15.83 12.38 37.29
C THR A 378 -16.95 13.22 37.87
N MET A 379 -17.36 12.91 39.10
CA MET A 379 -18.31 13.72 39.86
C MET A 379 -17.65 14.12 41.17
N GLN A 380 -17.67 15.42 41.47
CA GLN A 380 -17.25 15.94 42.76
C GLN A 380 -18.43 16.71 43.37
N LYS A 381 -18.57 16.68 44.70
CA LYS A 381 -19.65 17.36 45.39
C LYS A 381 -19.17 17.88 46.73
N ILE A 382 -19.82 18.94 47.21
CA ILE A 382 -19.61 19.41 48.58
C ILE A 382 -20.40 18.47 49.50
N PRO A 383 -19.75 17.82 50.49
CA PRO A 383 -20.44 16.90 51.40
C PRO A 383 -21.56 17.62 52.16
N GLY A 384 -22.70 16.93 52.34
CA GLY A 384 -23.91 17.50 52.96
C GLY A 384 -24.80 18.23 51.96
N ILE A 385 -24.43 19.44 51.55
CA ILE A 385 -25.28 20.29 50.69
C ILE A 385 -25.40 19.80 49.23
N GLY A 386 -24.44 18.99 48.77
CA GLY A 386 -24.47 18.37 47.44
C GLY A 386 -25.54 17.29 47.27
N ASP A 387 -26.06 16.75 48.37
CA ASP A 387 -27.06 15.66 48.37
C ASP A 387 -28.52 16.14 48.49
N ILE A 388 -28.74 17.45 48.64
CA ILE A 388 -30.09 18.04 48.73
C ILE A 388 -30.80 17.89 47.37
N PRO A 389 -32.05 17.40 47.32
CA PRO A 389 -32.83 17.34 46.09
C PRO A 389 -32.97 18.72 45.46
N ILE A 390 -32.88 18.80 44.12
CA ILE A 390 -33.02 20.05 43.32
C ILE A 390 -31.86 21.04 43.55
N LEU A 391 -31.61 21.46 44.79
CA LEU A 391 -30.58 22.46 45.14
C LEU A 391 -29.16 21.89 45.12
N GLY A 392 -28.98 20.59 45.38
CA GLY A 392 -27.68 19.92 45.34
C GLY A 392 -27.01 19.94 43.97
N TYR A 393 -27.76 20.18 42.88
CA TYR A 393 -27.20 20.38 41.53
C TYR A 393 -26.28 21.59 41.41
N LEU A 394 -26.45 22.63 42.25
CA LEU A 394 -25.54 23.75 42.30
C LEU A 394 -24.24 23.42 43.06
N PHE A 395 -24.26 22.41 43.93
CA PHE A 395 -23.14 22.05 44.81
C PHE A 395 -22.41 20.77 44.39
N LYS A 396 -22.67 20.30 43.16
CA LYS A 396 -21.95 19.20 42.51
C LYS A 396 -21.40 19.64 41.15
N SER A 397 -20.21 19.15 40.83
CA SER A 397 -19.65 19.21 39.49
C SER A 397 -19.69 17.84 38.84
N ARG A 398 -19.77 17.86 37.51
CA ARG A 398 -19.63 16.69 36.67
C ARG A 398 -18.74 17.05 35.49
N ALA A 399 -17.64 16.32 35.34
CA ALA A 399 -16.93 16.25 34.07
C ALA A 399 -17.24 14.92 33.41
N TYR A 400 -17.73 15.02 32.18
CA TYR A 400 -17.99 13.89 31.31
C TYR A 400 -17.14 14.04 30.05
N GLN A 401 -16.20 13.13 29.88
CA GLN A 401 -15.32 13.07 28.73
C GLN A 401 -15.58 11.76 27.97
N LYS A 402 -15.85 11.87 26.68
CA LYS A 402 -16.06 10.74 25.78
C LYS A 402 -15.13 10.86 24.58
N ASN A 403 -14.26 9.88 24.39
CA ASN A 403 -13.35 9.79 23.25
C ASN A 403 -13.68 8.52 22.45
N GLN A 404 -13.98 8.66 21.17
CA GLN A 404 -14.24 7.56 20.25
C GLN A 404 -13.24 7.59 19.12
N THR A 405 -12.61 6.46 18.81
CA THR A 405 -11.69 6.32 17.67
C THR A 405 -12.13 5.12 16.84
N GLU A 406 -12.35 5.35 15.56
CA GLU A 406 -12.73 4.35 14.57
C GLU A 406 -11.65 4.33 13.49
N LEU A 407 -11.09 3.16 13.20
CA LEU A 407 -10.09 2.94 12.15
C LEU A 407 -10.53 1.75 11.31
N VAL A 408 -10.47 1.91 9.99
CA VAL A 408 -10.67 0.82 9.04
C VAL A 408 -9.57 0.87 7.99
N VAL A 409 -8.99 -0.29 7.69
CA VAL A 409 -8.02 -0.48 6.61
C VAL A 409 -8.63 -1.37 5.54
N MET A 410 -8.78 -0.82 4.34
CA MET A 410 -9.35 -1.53 3.18
C MET A 410 -8.29 -1.68 2.10
N ILE A 411 -8.37 -2.76 1.34
CA ILE A 411 -7.55 -2.95 0.15
C ILE A 411 -8.41 -3.34 -1.04
N THR A 412 -7.97 -2.95 -2.23
CA THR A 412 -8.60 -3.27 -3.52
C THR A 412 -7.49 -3.57 -4.52
N PRO A 413 -7.31 -4.84 -4.95
CA PRO A 413 -6.36 -5.17 -5.99
C PRO A 413 -6.97 -4.96 -7.38
N HIS A 414 -6.13 -4.63 -8.35
CA HIS A 414 -6.50 -4.52 -9.76
C HIS A 414 -5.45 -5.18 -10.65
N ILE A 415 -5.87 -6.08 -11.55
CA ILE A 415 -4.99 -6.65 -12.57
C ILE A 415 -4.88 -5.63 -13.72
N ILE A 416 -3.70 -5.05 -13.88
CA ILE A 416 -3.45 -4.17 -15.02
C ILE A 416 -3.29 -5.05 -16.25
N ARG A 417 -3.81 -4.63 -17.41
CA ARG A 417 -3.68 -5.36 -18.68
C ARG A 417 -2.77 -4.60 -19.64
N ARG A 418 -1.96 -5.30 -20.44
CA ARG A 418 -1.08 -4.67 -21.45
C ARG A 418 -1.98 -3.96 -22.48
N GLY A 419 -1.80 -2.65 -22.66
CA GLY A 419 -2.65 -1.83 -23.53
C GLY A 419 -3.83 -1.15 -22.83
N SER A 420 -4.02 -1.35 -21.52
CA SER A 420 -4.89 -0.47 -20.74
C SER A 420 -4.27 0.94 -20.69
N THR A 421 -5.10 1.98 -20.68
CA THR A 421 -4.69 3.39 -20.50
C THR A 421 -4.10 3.67 -19.10
N GLY A 422 -3.77 2.63 -18.33
CA GLY A 422 -3.50 2.72 -16.90
C GLY A 422 -4.74 3.07 -16.10
N VAL A 423 -4.58 3.18 -14.78
CA VAL A 423 -5.63 3.73 -13.91
C VAL A 423 -5.55 5.25 -14.02
N SER A 424 -6.20 5.78 -15.06
CA SER A 424 -6.44 7.22 -15.26
C SER A 424 -7.72 7.66 -14.53
N GLU A 425 -7.97 7.14 -13.33
CA GLU A 425 -8.98 7.73 -12.45
C GLU A 425 -8.37 8.99 -11.86
N GLY A 426 -8.44 10.11 -12.60
CA GLY A 426 -8.10 11.44 -12.15
C GLY A 426 -6.69 11.58 -11.58
N LEU A 427 -5.74 12.07 -12.40
CA LEU A 427 -4.63 12.82 -11.81
C LEU A 427 -5.23 13.80 -10.79
N PRO A 428 -4.68 13.90 -9.57
CA PRO A 428 -5.26 14.73 -8.52
C PRO A 428 -5.59 16.09 -9.13
N SER A 429 -6.89 16.43 -9.16
CA SER A 429 -7.31 17.70 -9.74
C SER A 429 -6.54 18.78 -9.02
N LEU A 430 -5.87 19.65 -9.77
CA LEU A 430 -5.14 20.76 -9.21
C LEU A 430 -6.09 21.56 -8.31
N VAL A 431 -5.83 21.44 -7.01
CA VAL A 431 -6.37 22.28 -5.93
C VAL A 431 -7.90 22.24 -5.82
N GLU A 432 -8.43 21.26 -5.09
CA GLU A 432 -9.64 21.56 -4.33
C GLU A 432 -9.28 22.59 -3.23
N PRO A 433 -10.04 23.69 -3.09
CA PRO A 433 -9.80 24.62 -1.99
C PRO A 433 -9.97 23.88 -0.67
N TYR A 434 -8.94 23.94 0.19
CA TYR A 434 -8.84 23.29 1.51
C TYR A 434 -10.03 23.54 2.46
N MET A 435 -10.90 24.50 2.15
CA MET A 435 -12.18 24.69 2.81
C MET A 435 -13.29 24.80 1.76
N GLY A 436 -14.36 24.03 1.94
CA GLY A 436 -15.65 24.35 1.33
C GLY A 436 -16.03 25.79 1.68
N LYS A 437 -16.76 26.48 0.79
CA LYS A 437 -17.23 27.85 1.05
C LYS A 437 -17.89 27.86 2.44
N PRO A 438 -17.47 28.73 3.37
CA PRO A 438 -18.08 28.79 4.69
C PRO A 438 -19.57 28.96 4.51
N ASP A 439 -20.35 28.13 5.20
CA ASP A 439 -21.80 28.25 5.20
C ASP A 439 -22.14 29.63 5.79
N ARG A 440 -22.53 30.55 4.92
CA ARG A 440 -22.96 31.90 5.29
C ARG A 440 -24.43 31.93 5.70
N SER A 441 -25.10 30.78 5.82
CA SER A 441 -26.44 30.75 6.37
C SER A 441 -26.39 31.00 7.87
N MET A 442 -26.66 32.25 8.26
CA MET A 442 -27.11 32.50 9.62
C MET A 442 -28.50 31.86 9.77
N PRO A 443 -28.77 31.13 10.86
CA PRO A 443 -30.15 30.77 11.19
C PRO A 443 -30.96 32.06 11.27
N SER A 444 -32.03 32.15 10.46
CA SER A 444 -32.90 33.33 10.45
C SER A 444 -33.44 33.53 11.88
N PRO A 445 -33.30 34.72 12.48
CA PRO A 445 -33.86 34.97 13.79
C PRO A 445 -35.38 34.72 13.73
N ALA A 446 -35.91 34.04 14.74
CA ALA A 446 -37.35 33.82 14.84
C ALA A 446 -38.09 35.18 14.67
N PRO A 447 -39.19 35.22 13.90
CA PRO A 447 -39.90 36.46 13.65
C PRO A 447 -40.30 37.12 14.97
N TYR A 448 -39.89 38.38 15.14
CA TYR A 448 -40.26 39.21 16.28
C TYR A 448 -41.79 39.35 16.31
N THR A 449 -42.45 38.61 17.21
CA THR A 449 -43.90 38.69 17.47
C THR A 449 -44.15 39.70 18.59
N GLY A 450 -43.73 40.94 18.36
CA GLY A 450 -43.91 42.00 19.33
C GLY A 450 -43.96 43.35 18.64
N SER A 451 -45.16 43.78 18.24
CA SER A 451 -45.39 45.18 17.91
C SER A 451 -45.50 45.95 19.24
N PRO A 452 -44.58 46.86 19.59
CA PRO A 452 -44.82 47.77 20.70
C PRO A 452 -46.01 48.67 20.34
N ARG A 453 -47.10 48.56 21.11
CA ARG A 453 -48.22 49.51 21.05
C ARG A 453 -47.76 50.81 21.71
N TYR A 454 -47.42 51.80 20.90
CA TYR A 454 -47.30 53.17 21.38
C TYR A 454 -48.68 53.83 21.36
N PRO A 455 -49.13 54.48 22.45
CA PRO A 455 -50.31 55.33 22.39
C PRO A 455 -50.01 56.55 21.52
N VAL A 456 -50.86 56.77 20.51
CA VAL A 456 -50.83 57.97 19.65
C VAL A 456 -51.13 59.17 20.54
N ASN A 457 -50.17 60.07 20.69
CA ASN A 457 -50.44 61.41 21.22
C ASN A 457 -50.28 62.43 20.10
N SER A 458 -51.39 63.03 19.73
CA SER A 458 -51.54 64.00 18.65
C SER A 458 -51.17 65.39 19.14
N SER A 459 -50.10 65.98 18.60
CA SER A 459 -49.84 67.42 18.73
C SER A 459 -49.02 67.98 17.55
N LYS A 460 -49.73 68.31 16.47
CA LYS A 460 -49.73 69.57 15.70
C LYS A 460 -48.39 70.32 15.39
N ASN A 461 -47.94 70.13 14.13
CA ASN A 461 -47.49 71.11 13.09
C ASN A 461 -46.21 71.97 13.27
N PRO A 462 -45.68 72.65 12.20
CA PRO A 462 -45.78 72.44 10.73
C PRO A 462 -44.45 72.60 9.94
N GLY A 463 -44.41 72.09 8.68
CA GLY A 463 -43.78 72.80 7.55
C GLY A 463 -42.49 72.24 6.90
N GLY A 464 -42.59 71.93 5.59
CA GLY A 464 -41.50 71.89 4.58
C GLY A 464 -40.54 70.70 4.65
N GLY A 465 -40.45 69.77 3.70
CA GLY A 465 -40.59 69.89 2.26
C GLY A 465 -39.23 70.13 1.60
N THR A 466 -38.40 69.09 1.45
CA THR A 466 -37.46 68.87 0.32
C THR A 466 -36.81 67.48 0.42
N SER A 467 -36.91 66.70 -0.66
CA SER A 467 -36.09 65.52 -0.91
C SER A 467 -34.73 65.96 -1.46
N PRO A 468 -33.59 65.38 -1.03
CA PRO A 468 -32.33 65.52 -1.75
C PRO A 468 -32.13 64.35 -2.72
N THR A 469 -31.88 64.74 -3.97
CA THR A 469 -31.29 63.99 -5.09
C THR A 469 -30.02 63.21 -4.72
N PRO A 470 -29.76 62.02 -5.28
CA PRO A 470 -28.48 61.34 -5.10
C PRO A 470 -27.38 61.97 -5.97
N SER A 471 -26.19 62.15 -5.39
CA SER A 471 -24.95 62.50 -6.09
C SER A 471 -23.91 61.38 -5.91
N PRO A 472 -22.92 61.26 -6.80
CA PRO A 472 -22.35 59.97 -7.23
C PRO A 472 -21.18 59.47 -6.37
N GLU A 473 -21.08 58.13 -6.37
CA GLU A 473 -19.87 57.29 -6.38
C GLU A 473 -18.55 57.93 -5.91
N ALA A 474 -18.13 57.58 -4.69
CA ALA A 474 -16.79 57.82 -4.17
C ALA A 474 -16.02 56.50 -4.07
N SER A 475 -14.83 56.52 -4.66
CA SER A 475 -13.89 55.42 -4.88
C SER A 475 -13.45 54.68 -3.62
N ALA A 476 -13.28 53.36 -3.74
CA ALA A 476 -12.70 52.47 -2.74
C ALA A 476 -11.20 52.76 -2.49
N PRO A 477 -10.69 52.65 -1.25
CA PRO A 477 -9.26 52.69 -0.98
C PRO A 477 -8.59 51.31 -1.18
N SER A 478 -7.47 51.32 -1.90
CA SER A 478 -6.61 50.17 -2.18
C SER A 478 -5.86 49.66 -0.93
N ALA A 479 -5.70 48.34 -0.85
CA ALA A 479 -4.94 47.64 0.20
C ALA A 479 -3.41 47.86 0.07
N PRO A 480 -2.64 47.87 1.17
CA PRO A 480 -1.19 47.89 1.11
C PRO A 480 -0.59 46.49 0.97
N THR A 481 0.27 46.34 -0.04
CA THR A 481 1.22 45.24 -0.22
C THR A 481 2.50 45.54 0.57
N THR A 482 2.98 44.62 1.40
CA THR A 482 4.35 44.68 1.94
C THR A 482 5.09 43.34 1.72
N THR A 483 6.19 43.44 0.98
CA THR A 483 7.22 42.43 0.76
C THR A 483 8.17 42.37 1.97
N PRO A 484 8.68 41.20 2.42
CA PRO A 484 9.66 41.12 3.49
C PRO A 484 11.11 41.11 2.94
N ALA A 485 11.96 41.96 3.51
CA ALA A 485 13.43 41.90 3.40
C ALA A 485 14.03 41.65 4.79
N GLY A 486 15.02 40.76 4.87
CA GLY A 486 15.51 40.16 6.13
C GLY A 486 16.52 40.99 6.92
N THR A 487 16.81 40.53 8.14
CA THR A 487 18.01 40.92 8.91
C THR A 487 18.39 39.83 9.92
N GLN A 488 19.70 39.62 10.07
CA GLN A 488 20.43 38.62 10.89
C GLN A 488 20.27 38.75 12.42
N PRO A 489 20.68 37.72 13.21
CA PRO A 489 20.46 37.65 14.66
C PRO A 489 21.62 38.24 15.49
N SER A 490 21.27 38.84 16.63
CA SER A 490 22.17 39.36 17.66
C SER A 490 22.27 38.43 18.89
N ALA A 491 23.45 38.45 19.51
CA ALA A 491 23.98 37.53 20.54
C ALA A 491 23.36 37.68 21.96
N PRO A 492 23.55 36.69 22.87
CA PRO A 492 22.94 36.67 24.20
C PRO A 492 23.81 37.31 25.32
N PRO A 493 23.21 37.75 26.44
CA PRO A 493 23.93 38.30 27.61
C PRO A 493 24.37 37.22 28.63
N PRO A 494 25.28 37.55 29.58
CA PRO A 494 26.13 36.59 30.28
C PRO A 494 25.58 36.07 31.64
N ALA A 495 26.28 35.04 32.13
CA ALA A 495 26.01 34.22 33.29
C ALA A 495 26.11 34.93 34.66
N THR A 496 25.37 34.43 35.65
CA THR A 496 25.64 34.62 37.08
C THR A 496 25.53 33.27 37.80
N ALA A 497 26.47 33.04 38.71
CA ALA A 497 26.78 31.78 39.36
C ALA A 497 25.95 31.50 40.63
N GLY A 498 25.85 30.21 40.96
CA GLY A 498 25.92 29.72 42.34
C GLY A 498 24.64 29.14 42.94
N VAL A 499 24.48 27.81 42.89
CA VAL A 499 23.84 27.04 43.98
C VAL A 499 24.53 25.67 44.11
N THR A 500 25.14 25.44 45.26
CA THR A 500 25.73 24.18 45.73
C THR A 500 24.62 23.26 46.25
N TYR A 501 24.60 21.98 45.89
CA TYR A 501 23.76 20.98 46.55
C TYR A 501 24.60 19.80 47.06
N VAL A 502 24.32 19.42 48.30
CA VAL A 502 24.98 18.43 49.16
C VAL A 502 24.36 17.04 48.92
N PRO A 503 25.12 15.93 48.91
CA PRO A 503 24.55 14.59 48.77
C PRO A 503 23.91 14.08 50.08
N ALA A 504 22.82 13.32 49.96
CA ALA A 504 22.22 12.57 51.07
C ALA A 504 22.99 11.25 51.32
N PRO A 505 23.06 10.76 52.57
CA PRO A 505 23.87 9.61 52.95
C PRO A 505 23.23 8.26 52.58
N ALA A 506 24.09 7.23 52.62
CA ALA A 506 23.93 5.84 52.20
C ALA A 506 22.65 5.11 52.63
#